data_AF-A0A9W6PBF7-F1
#
_entry.id   AF-A0A9W6PBF7-F1
#
_cell.length_a   1.000
_cell.length_b   1.000
_cell.length_c   1.000
_cell.angle_alpha   90.00
_cell.angle_beta   90.00
_cell.angle_gamma   90.00
#
_symmetry.space_group_name_H-M   'P 1'
#
loop_
_entity.id
_entity.type
_entity.pdbx_description
1 polymer ?
#
loop_
_entity_poly.entity_id
_entity_poly.type
_entity_poly.pdbx_seq_one_letter_code
_entity_poly.pdbx_strand_id
1 'polypeptide(L)'
;MVTERIAPGPNRGRGAARPFLACAAAALLTLGAPATVLADVVDPGPSPGPDASSPSPSASPSAPSPSASPSASEAPAALAQITAAVTGDDPCVEDSTDVVDQESWAHRSLGLSQVHELHEGAGATVAVLATSVASGGPALSGALGDTGSASDCLGFGTFLAGIVAARPAPDSGFVGVAPGANIVAVATGAQQTGITLPGDIASSITTALARDPDVILVGNAAPTGSEELDSAVAAARSAGVLVVAPATAFIPDGPFPGYPAQDPTVLSVAAHQPTGEPVLEEPLGLPDGEVARVDLIAPGQKVLGVGPGGGHFVSDGDGVAAAFVAGTAALLAAEEPDLTGAQLKDRLMRTAYPSPFGSIDPFTGSGRVDPMGALTDDPQGALNVARGERFVADPSPRGSVQMTPPVVVASVSAFVIVALALGAVVLRRGRGREWRPAEAGETVEVDPRDQHGFSPIPAAILRWRK
;
A
#
# COMPACT_ATOMS: atom_id res chain seq x y z
N MET A 1 -39.34 -22.88 -52.79
CA MET A 1 -38.34 -21.80 -52.83
C MET A 1 -38.92 -20.61 -52.11
N VAL A 2 -38.35 -20.24 -50.97
CA VAL A 2 -38.69 -19.01 -50.25
C VAL A 2 -37.41 -18.19 -50.23
N THR A 3 -37.42 -17.05 -50.92
CA THR A 3 -36.32 -16.09 -50.94
C THR A 3 -36.58 -15.00 -49.91
N GLU A 4 -35.68 -14.83 -48.94
CA GLU A 4 -35.74 -13.76 -47.96
C GLU A 4 -34.64 -12.72 -48.26
N ARG A 5 -35.00 -11.43 -48.33
CA ARG A 5 -34.04 -10.33 -48.56
C ARG A 5 -33.66 -9.66 -47.25
N ILE A 6 -32.37 -9.39 -47.08
CA ILE A 6 -31.83 -8.56 -45.99
C ILE A 6 -32.21 -7.10 -46.26
N ALA A 7 -32.78 -6.42 -45.25
CA ALA A 7 -33.33 -5.08 -45.36
C ALA A 7 -32.26 -3.96 -45.48
N PRO A 8 -32.51 -2.89 -46.27
CA PRO A 8 -31.59 -1.76 -46.37
C PRO A 8 -31.81 -0.74 -45.24
N GLY A 9 -30.72 -0.28 -44.62
CA GLY A 9 -30.73 0.86 -43.69
C GLY A 9 -30.84 2.22 -44.42
N PRO A 10 -31.48 3.23 -43.83
CA PRO A 10 -31.72 4.53 -44.48
C PRO A 10 -30.48 5.42 -44.49
N ASN A 11 -30.33 6.19 -45.57
CA ASN A 11 -29.21 7.11 -45.80
C ASN A 11 -29.73 8.50 -46.15
N ARG A 12 -29.14 9.55 -45.53
CA ARG A 12 -28.99 10.98 -45.92
C ARG A 12 -28.93 11.84 -44.63
N GLY A 13 -28.02 12.79 -44.41
CA GLY A 13 -26.89 13.30 -45.19
C GLY A 13 -26.48 14.71 -44.71
N ARG A 14 -25.24 15.10 -45.09
CA ARG A 14 -24.61 16.45 -45.16
C ARG A 14 -23.93 17.03 -43.91
N GLY A 15 -22.64 17.34 -44.07
CA GLY A 15 -21.85 18.31 -43.30
C GLY A 15 -20.36 18.15 -43.59
N ALA A 16 -19.77 19.12 -44.30
CA ALA A 16 -18.43 19.08 -44.88
C ALA A 16 -17.28 19.31 -43.88
N ALA A 17 -16.09 18.76 -44.17
CA ALA A 17 -14.83 19.49 -44.41
C ALA A 17 -13.60 18.63 -44.06
N ARG A 18 -12.64 18.59 -45.00
CA ARG A 18 -11.24 18.12 -44.87
C ARG A 18 -10.49 18.93 -43.78
N PRO A 19 -9.31 18.54 -43.22
CA PRO A 19 -8.18 18.05 -44.03
C PRO A 19 -7.00 17.27 -43.35
N PHE A 20 -5.96 17.04 -44.16
CA PHE A 20 -4.50 16.96 -43.89
C PHE A 20 -3.84 15.84 -43.02
N LEU A 21 -2.93 15.13 -43.70
CA LEU A 21 -1.60 14.59 -43.29
C LEU A 21 -1.17 14.54 -41.81
N ALA A 22 -0.64 13.37 -41.39
CA ALA A 22 0.72 13.12 -40.83
C ALA A 22 0.73 11.75 -40.08
N CYS A 23 1.50 10.74 -40.50
CA CYS A 23 2.86 10.41 -40.05
C CYS A 23 3.04 10.18 -38.53
N ALA A 24 3.21 8.91 -38.12
CA ALA A 24 4.06 8.45 -37.01
C ALA A 24 4.32 6.95 -37.24
N ALA A 25 5.46 6.56 -37.83
CA ALA A 25 6.77 6.37 -37.21
C ALA A 25 6.80 5.20 -36.21
N ALA A 26 7.49 4.13 -36.64
CA ALA A 26 7.76 2.91 -35.91
C ALA A 26 8.81 3.14 -34.81
N ALA A 27 8.67 2.44 -33.68
CA ALA A 27 9.76 2.20 -32.73
C ALA A 27 9.79 0.70 -32.39
N LEU A 28 10.91 0.06 -32.72
CA LEU A 28 11.26 -1.31 -32.37
C LEU A 28 11.49 -1.42 -30.87
N LEU A 29 11.00 -2.50 -30.26
CA LEU A 29 11.54 -3.02 -28.99
C LEU A 29 11.95 -4.48 -29.19
N THR A 30 13.26 -4.68 -29.12
CA THR A 30 13.96 -5.97 -29.07
C THR A 30 13.81 -6.58 -27.69
N LEU A 31 13.16 -7.75 -27.59
CA LEU A 31 13.18 -8.59 -26.40
C LEU A 31 14.38 -9.54 -26.49
N GLY A 32 15.37 -9.33 -25.62
CA GLY A 32 16.47 -10.24 -25.38
C GLY A 32 16.01 -11.46 -24.58
N ALA A 33 16.44 -12.65 -25.01
CA ALA A 33 16.19 -13.91 -24.33
C ALA A 33 17.06 -14.07 -23.07
N PRO A 34 16.57 -14.69 -21.99
CA PRO A 34 17.44 -15.10 -20.89
C PRO A 34 18.14 -16.42 -21.20
N ALA A 35 19.45 -16.45 -20.94
CA ALA A 35 20.32 -17.60 -21.05
C ALA A 35 19.98 -18.66 -19.98
N THR A 36 19.85 -19.90 -20.42
CA THR A 36 19.77 -21.11 -19.59
C THR A 36 21.16 -21.43 -19.01
N VAL A 37 21.29 -21.42 -17.68
CA VAL A 37 22.44 -21.98 -16.97
C VAL A 37 22.07 -23.39 -16.53
N LEU A 38 22.79 -24.38 -17.09
CA LEU A 38 22.75 -25.79 -16.69
C LEU A 38 23.51 -25.96 -15.38
N ALA A 39 22.87 -26.56 -14.37
CA ALA A 39 23.54 -27.12 -13.21
C ALA A 39 23.65 -28.64 -13.40
N ASP A 40 24.87 -29.12 -13.61
CA ASP A 40 25.23 -30.55 -13.53
C ASP A 40 25.16 -30.99 -12.07
N VAL A 41 24.29 -31.97 -11.78
CA VAL A 41 24.28 -32.72 -10.51
C VAL A 41 24.87 -34.09 -10.78
N VAL A 42 25.93 -34.39 -10.04
CA VAL A 42 26.68 -35.64 -10.04
C VAL A 42 25.88 -36.76 -9.35
N ASP A 43 25.77 -37.89 -10.04
CA ASP A 43 25.20 -39.18 -9.64
C ASP A 43 26.09 -39.91 -8.60
N PRO A 44 25.53 -40.70 -7.67
CA PRO A 44 25.87 -42.13 -7.73
C PRO A 44 24.70 -43.08 -7.37
N GLY A 45 24.43 -44.07 -8.23
CA GLY A 45 23.66 -45.28 -7.90
C GLY A 45 24.49 -46.35 -7.16
N PRO A 46 24.09 -47.64 -7.10
CA PRO A 46 22.74 -48.23 -7.18
C PRO A 46 22.40 -49.13 -5.96
N SER A 47 21.13 -49.56 -5.89
CA SER A 47 20.49 -50.42 -4.87
C SER A 47 21.08 -51.84 -4.71
N PRO A 48 20.57 -52.63 -3.73
CA PRO A 48 19.82 -53.82 -4.16
C PRO A 48 18.61 -54.21 -3.28
N GLY A 49 17.54 -54.64 -3.96
CA GLY A 49 16.95 -55.98 -3.77
C GLY A 49 15.77 -56.16 -2.79
N PRO A 50 14.88 -57.14 -3.06
CA PRO A 50 13.43 -57.00 -2.88
C PRO A 50 12.82 -58.00 -1.89
N ASP A 51 11.56 -57.80 -1.49
CA ASP A 51 10.64 -58.94 -1.33
C ASP A 51 9.19 -58.53 -1.60
N ALA A 52 8.60 -59.26 -2.53
CA ALA A 52 7.22 -59.16 -2.98
C ALA A 52 6.41 -60.28 -2.34
N SER A 53 5.16 -60.01 -1.97
CA SER A 53 4.09 -61.00 -1.97
C SER A 53 2.73 -60.31 -2.00
N SER A 54 2.13 -60.24 -3.20
CA SER A 54 0.68 -60.13 -3.38
C SER A 54 0.03 -61.52 -3.27
N PRO A 55 -1.27 -61.63 -2.98
CA PRO A 55 -2.20 -61.71 -4.11
C PRO A 55 -3.57 -61.03 -3.89
N SER A 56 -4.07 -60.40 -4.95
CA SER A 56 -5.50 -60.30 -5.31
C SER A 56 -5.92 -61.62 -6.01
N PRO A 57 -7.21 -62.04 -6.10
CA PRO A 57 -8.31 -61.21 -6.60
C PRO A 57 -9.74 -61.51 -6.09
N SER A 58 -10.67 -60.57 -6.35
CA SER A 58 -11.98 -60.79 -7.00
C SER A 58 -13.14 -59.98 -6.41
N ALA A 59 -13.77 -59.24 -7.32
CA ALA A 59 -15.20 -58.90 -7.42
C ALA A 59 -15.83 -57.97 -6.37
N SER A 60 -16.05 -56.73 -6.80
CA SER A 60 -17.05 -55.79 -6.27
C SER A 60 -18.45 -56.39 -6.18
N PRO A 61 -19.25 -55.95 -5.21
CA PRO A 61 -20.38 -55.10 -5.60
C PRO A 61 -20.57 -53.86 -4.71
N SER A 62 -20.89 -52.76 -5.39
CA SER A 62 -21.80 -51.65 -5.02
C SER A 62 -21.56 -50.83 -3.74
N ALA A 63 -21.39 -49.53 -3.98
CA ALA A 63 -21.06 -48.44 -3.07
C ALA A 63 -22.10 -48.11 -1.98
N PRO A 64 -21.63 -47.54 -0.85
CA PRO A 64 -22.27 -46.43 -0.17
C PRO A 64 -21.56 -45.09 -0.47
N SER A 65 -22.36 -44.04 -0.59
CA SER A 65 -22.04 -42.67 -0.98
C SER A 65 -20.78 -42.06 -0.31
N PRO A 66 -20.04 -41.17 -1.01
CA PRO A 66 -18.85 -40.55 -0.45
C PRO A 66 -19.23 -39.59 0.69
N SER A 67 -18.61 -39.82 1.86
CA SER A 67 -18.52 -38.82 2.92
C SER A 67 -17.89 -37.55 2.37
N ALA A 68 -18.47 -36.42 2.76
CA ALA A 68 -18.09 -35.09 2.36
C ALA A 68 -16.57 -34.85 2.53
N SER A 69 -15.93 -34.40 1.44
CA SER A 69 -14.65 -33.72 1.50
C SER A 69 -14.76 -32.53 2.48
N PRO A 70 -13.72 -32.25 3.29
CA PRO A 70 -13.72 -31.05 4.11
C PRO A 70 -13.88 -29.83 3.20
N SER A 71 -14.82 -28.96 3.58
CA SER A 71 -15.07 -27.68 2.92
C SER A 71 -13.77 -26.95 2.62
N ALA A 72 -13.73 -26.30 1.46
CA ALA A 72 -12.75 -25.31 1.10
C ALA A 72 -12.42 -24.42 2.30
N SER A 73 -11.14 -24.35 2.65
CA SER A 73 -10.59 -23.40 3.61
C SER A 73 -11.10 -22.01 3.24
N GLU A 74 -11.96 -21.46 4.08
CA GLU A 74 -12.40 -20.08 3.99
C GLU A 74 -11.13 -19.21 4.08
N ALA A 75 -10.89 -18.39 3.06
CA ALA A 75 -9.82 -17.41 3.11
C ALA A 75 -10.14 -16.44 4.26
N PRO A 76 -9.19 -16.06 5.12
CA PRO A 76 -9.45 -15.12 6.19
C PRO A 76 -10.05 -13.82 5.61
N ALA A 77 -11.07 -13.28 6.26
CA ALA A 77 -11.66 -12.01 5.90
C ALA A 77 -10.58 -10.92 5.89
N ALA A 78 -10.59 -10.08 4.85
CA ALA A 78 -9.69 -8.93 4.78
C ALA A 78 -10.11 -7.91 5.85
N LEU A 79 -9.15 -7.42 6.63
CA LEU A 79 -9.39 -6.37 7.62
C LEU A 79 -9.95 -5.10 6.96
N ALA A 80 -10.77 -4.37 7.70
CA ALA A 80 -11.27 -3.07 7.29
C ALA A 80 -10.11 -2.06 7.08
N GLN A 81 -10.31 -1.11 6.17
CA GLN A 81 -9.31 -0.09 5.84
C GLN A 81 -9.69 1.28 6.40
N ILE A 82 -8.70 1.99 6.90
CA ILE A 82 -8.79 3.40 7.30
C ILE A 82 -7.96 4.23 6.32
N THR A 83 -8.52 5.36 5.87
CA THR A 83 -7.83 6.29 4.96
C THR A 83 -7.55 7.63 5.65
N ALA A 84 -6.47 8.28 5.23
CA ALA A 84 -6.06 9.58 5.76
C ALA A 84 -7.02 10.73 5.36
N ALA A 85 -7.71 10.59 4.22
CA ALA A 85 -8.67 11.57 3.73
C ALA A 85 -9.69 10.92 2.79
N VAL A 86 -10.84 11.56 2.64
CA VAL A 86 -11.93 11.23 1.71
C VAL A 86 -12.44 12.49 1.01
N THR A 87 -12.95 12.35 -0.22
CA THR A 87 -13.33 13.50 -1.07
C THR A 87 -14.84 13.72 -1.15
N GLY A 88 -15.63 13.06 -0.29
CA GLY A 88 -17.10 13.13 -0.29
C GLY A 88 -17.71 12.98 1.10
N ASP A 89 -19.04 12.92 1.15
CA ASP A 89 -19.82 12.71 2.38
C ASP A 89 -19.88 11.22 2.76
N ASP A 90 -18.72 10.55 2.75
CA ASP A 90 -18.64 9.15 3.16
C ASP A 90 -19.04 9.02 4.64
N PRO A 91 -19.75 7.95 5.03
CA PRO A 91 -20.08 7.71 6.43
C PRO A 91 -18.79 7.52 7.24
N CYS A 92 -18.87 7.84 8.53
CA CYS A 92 -17.76 7.52 9.44
C CYS A 92 -17.44 6.03 9.41
N VAL A 93 -16.16 5.70 9.61
CA VAL A 93 -15.70 4.32 9.71
C VAL A 93 -16.46 3.61 10.83
N GLU A 94 -16.95 2.41 10.54
CA GLU A 94 -17.57 1.57 11.55
C GLU A 94 -16.49 0.93 12.42
N ASP A 95 -16.77 0.78 13.72
CA ASP A 95 -15.87 0.09 14.64
C ASP A 95 -15.62 -1.35 14.16
N SER A 96 -14.36 -1.78 14.18
CA SER A 96 -13.97 -3.16 13.90
C SER A 96 -14.02 -3.99 15.18
N THR A 97 -14.41 -5.26 15.07
CA THR A 97 -14.26 -6.25 16.16
C THR A 97 -13.10 -7.22 15.89
N ASP A 98 -12.38 -7.06 14.79
CA ASP A 98 -11.28 -7.93 14.42
C ASP A 98 -10.06 -7.66 15.32
N VAL A 99 -9.46 -8.72 15.84
CA VAL A 99 -8.21 -8.66 16.60
C VAL A 99 -7.24 -9.65 15.97
N VAL A 100 -6.03 -9.17 15.70
CA VAL A 100 -4.92 -9.94 15.14
C VAL A 100 -3.93 -10.22 16.26
N ASP A 101 -3.74 -11.50 16.56
CA ASP A 101 -2.88 -11.99 17.65
C ASP A 101 -1.38 -12.00 17.30
N GLN A 102 -1.04 -11.85 16.03
CA GLN A 102 0.35 -11.85 15.56
C GLN A 102 0.94 -10.46 15.49
N GLU A 103 2.24 -10.44 15.79
CA GLU A 103 3.09 -9.32 15.50
C GLU A 103 3.03 -8.95 14.02
N SER A 104 2.86 -7.65 13.73
CA SER A 104 2.78 -7.16 12.36
C SER A 104 4.16 -7.19 11.68
N TRP A 105 4.16 -7.20 10.35
CA TRP A 105 5.42 -7.12 9.59
C TRP A 105 6.19 -5.84 9.93
N ALA A 106 5.50 -4.72 10.18
CA ALA A 106 6.11 -3.45 10.52
C ALA A 106 6.86 -3.55 11.86
N HIS A 107 6.22 -4.15 12.88
CA HIS A 107 6.84 -4.43 14.18
C HIS A 107 8.11 -5.26 14.06
N ARG A 108 8.02 -6.39 13.35
CA ARG A 108 9.18 -7.26 13.11
C ARG A 108 10.29 -6.54 12.33
N SER A 109 9.93 -5.77 11.32
CA SER A 109 10.89 -5.08 10.47
C SER A 109 11.70 -4.03 11.23
N LEU A 110 11.10 -3.40 12.25
CA LEU A 110 11.71 -2.38 13.11
C LEU A 110 12.29 -2.96 14.40
N GLY A 111 12.15 -4.26 14.65
CA GLY A 111 12.66 -4.92 15.86
C GLY A 111 12.02 -4.42 17.15
N LEU A 112 10.74 -4.01 17.12
CA LEU A 112 10.12 -3.31 18.25
C LEU A 112 10.09 -4.14 19.54
N SER A 113 9.95 -5.46 19.44
CA SER A 113 10.06 -6.36 20.59
C SER A 113 11.39 -6.21 21.33
N GLN A 114 12.52 -6.09 20.62
CA GLN A 114 13.84 -5.87 21.23
C GLN A 114 14.02 -4.44 21.74
N VAL A 115 13.42 -3.47 21.05
CA VAL A 115 13.43 -2.06 21.45
C VAL A 115 12.75 -1.88 22.80
N HIS A 116 11.60 -2.52 23.01
CA HIS A 116 10.84 -2.45 24.26
C HIS A 116 11.54 -3.11 25.45
N GLU A 117 12.49 -4.03 25.22
CA GLU A 117 13.37 -4.54 26.29
C GLU A 117 14.33 -3.47 26.83
N LEU A 118 14.65 -2.45 26.02
CA LEU A 118 15.48 -1.31 26.41
C LEU A 118 14.65 -0.18 27.01
N HIS A 119 13.65 0.28 26.27
CA HIS A 119 12.84 1.43 26.65
C HIS A 119 11.45 1.38 25.97
N GLU A 120 10.41 1.79 26.69
CA GLU A 120 9.02 1.82 26.18
C GLU A 120 8.51 3.25 25.89
N GLY A 121 9.27 4.29 26.21
CA GLY A 121 8.93 5.69 25.95
C GLY A 121 8.21 6.39 27.10
N ALA A 122 8.23 5.80 28.31
CA ALA A 122 7.61 6.38 29.48
C ALA A 122 8.21 7.77 29.80
N GLY A 123 7.34 8.78 29.94
CA GLY A 123 7.75 10.16 30.22
C GLY A 123 7.73 11.08 29.00
N ALA A 124 7.88 10.54 27.79
CA ALA A 124 7.76 11.33 26.57
C ALA A 124 6.28 11.64 26.24
N THR A 125 6.07 12.78 25.59
CA THR A 125 4.75 13.26 25.14
C THR A 125 4.78 13.54 23.64
N VAL A 126 3.86 12.91 22.91
CA VAL A 126 3.67 13.12 21.47
C VAL A 126 2.34 13.82 21.23
N ALA A 127 2.38 15.00 20.63
CA ALA A 127 1.17 15.65 20.12
C ALA A 127 0.82 15.07 18.74
N VAL A 128 -0.37 14.50 18.61
CA VAL A 128 -0.89 13.93 17.36
C VAL A 128 -1.90 14.90 16.75
N LEU A 129 -1.50 15.52 15.64
CA LEU A 129 -2.28 16.48 14.88
C LEU A 129 -3.03 15.73 13.78
N ALA A 130 -4.27 15.38 14.06
CA ALA A 130 -5.15 14.65 13.15
C ALA A 130 -6.57 15.18 13.30
N THR A 131 -7.52 14.70 12.49
CA THR A 131 -8.95 15.10 12.58
C THR A 131 -9.50 14.99 14.00
N SER A 132 -9.23 13.87 14.65
CA SER A 132 -9.68 13.51 15.99
C SER A 132 -8.95 12.26 16.47
N VAL A 133 -9.01 11.93 17.76
CA VAL A 133 -8.45 10.68 18.30
C VAL A 133 -9.43 10.12 19.32
N ALA A 134 -9.99 8.94 19.04
CA ALA A 134 -11.02 8.34 19.89
C ALA A 134 -10.44 7.85 21.22
N SER A 135 -11.07 8.24 22.33
CA SER A 135 -10.68 7.86 23.70
C SER A 135 -11.25 6.52 24.18
N GLY A 136 -12.21 5.94 23.44
CA GLY A 136 -13.03 4.81 23.90
C GLY A 136 -12.41 3.40 23.76
N GLY A 137 -11.18 3.28 23.26
CA GLY A 137 -10.54 1.98 22.99
C GLY A 137 -9.52 1.55 24.07
N PRO A 138 -9.43 0.25 24.41
CA PRO A 138 -8.49 -0.26 25.41
C PRO A 138 -7.02 0.01 25.04
N ALA A 139 -6.70 0.02 23.74
CA ALA A 139 -5.35 0.22 23.25
C ALA A 139 -4.77 1.62 23.58
N LEU A 140 -5.58 2.67 23.70
CA LEU A 140 -5.09 4.02 24.03
C LEU A 140 -5.43 4.42 25.47
N SER A 141 -5.89 3.47 26.28
CA SER A 141 -6.22 3.72 27.69
C SER A 141 -4.98 4.23 28.44
N GLY A 142 -5.15 5.34 29.15
CA GLY A 142 -4.06 5.98 29.90
C GLY A 142 -3.03 6.74 29.05
N ALA A 143 -3.06 6.64 27.71
CA ALA A 143 -2.17 7.42 26.85
C ALA A 143 -2.70 8.83 26.56
N LEU A 144 -4.00 9.00 26.31
CA LEU A 144 -4.58 10.23 25.74
C LEU A 144 -4.84 11.39 26.72
N GLY A 145 -4.68 11.17 28.02
CA GLY A 145 -5.16 12.10 29.06
C GLY A 145 -6.60 12.56 28.78
N ASP A 146 -6.87 13.85 28.98
CA ASP A 146 -8.19 14.48 28.72
C ASP A 146 -8.33 15.03 27.29
N THR A 147 -7.43 14.66 26.37
CA THR A 147 -7.38 15.25 25.02
C THR A 147 -8.13 14.46 23.97
N GLY A 148 -8.45 13.19 24.26
CA GLY A 148 -9.19 12.34 23.36
C GLY A 148 -10.63 12.84 23.13
N SER A 149 -11.17 12.55 21.95
CA SER A 149 -12.54 12.81 21.58
C SER A 149 -13.44 11.59 21.84
N ALA A 150 -14.75 11.82 21.88
CA ALA A 150 -15.74 10.75 21.97
C ALA A 150 -15.79 9.89 20.69
N SER A 151 -15.43 10.46 19.55
CA SER A 151 -15.42 9.79 18.26
C SER A 151 -14.26 10.27 17.38
N ASP A 152 -13.83 9.42 16.46
CA ASP A 152 -12.94 9.78 15.36
C ASP A 152 -13.52 9.24 14.05
N CYS A 153 -14.14 10.12 13.26
CA CYS A 153 -15.00 9.72 12.15
C CYS A 153 -14.25 8.94 11.07
N LEU A 154 -13.02 9.34 10.76
CA LEU A 154 -12.18 8.61 9.80
C LEU A 154 -11.40 7.46 10.45
N GLY A 155 -11.26 7.49 11.78
CA GLY A 155 -10.41 6.57 12.53
C GLY A 155 -8.90 6.78 12.34
N PHE A 156 -8.48 7.66 11.43
CA PHE A 156 -7.08 7.84 11.08
C PHE A 156 -6.25 8.42 12.23
N GLY A 157 -6.75 9.41 12.98
CA GLY A 157 -5.99 9.93 14.11
C GLY A 157 -5.85 8.92 15.24
N THR A 158 -6.89 8.11 15.47
CA THR A 158 -6.84 6.94 16.39
C THR A 158 -5.80 5.93 15.93
N PHE A 159 -5.73 5.66 14.63
CA PHE A 159 -4.74 4.78 14.03
C PHE A 159 -3.31 5.28 14.21
N LEU A 160 -3.06 6.57 13.95
CA LEU A 160 -1.75 7.19 14.16
C LEU A 160 -1.33 7.18 15.63
N ALA A 161 -2.24 7.57 16.54
CA ALA A 161 -1.98 7.51 17.98
C ALA A 161 -1.70 6.07 18.45
N GLY A 162 -2.39 5.09 17.85
CA GLY A 162 -2.16 3.67 18.07
C GLY A 162 -0.75 3.23 17.68
N ILE A 163 -0.27 3.62 16.49
CA ILE A 163 1.11 3.34 16.08
C ILE A 163 2.11 3.95 17.05
N VAL A 164 1.86 5.16 17.55
CA VAL A 164 2.78 5.80 18.49
C VAL A 164 2.76 5.10 19.84
N ALA A 165 1.60 4.91 20.48
CA ALA A 165 1.53 4.57 21.90
C ALA A 165 0.40 3.60 22.28
N ALA A 166 -0.03 2.70 21.37
CA ALA A 166 -0.93 1.62 21.76
C ALA A 166 -0.32 0.79 22.90
N ARG A 167 -1.08 0.61 23.97
CA ARG A 167 -0.74 -0.25 25.10
C ARG A 167 -0.88 -1.73 24.69
N PRO A 168 -0.08 -2.62 25.28
CA PRO A 168 -0.29 -4.05 25.12
C PRO A 168 -1.71 -4.44 25.55
N ALA A 169 -2.40 -5.24 24.74
CA ALA A 169 -3.73 -5.75 25.02
C ALA A 169 -3.75 -7.28 24.95
N PRO A 170 -4.58 -7.96 25.77
CA PRO A 170 -4.77 -9.40 25.65
C PRO A 170 -5.20 -9.78 24.23
N ASP A 171 -4.67 -10.89 23.73
CA ASP A 171 -5.01 -11.47 22.42
C ASP A 171 -4.69 -10.59 21.20
N SER A 172 -4.00 -9.45 21.40
CA SER A 172 -3.49 -8.58 20.34
C SER A 172 -1.98 -8.71 20.21
N GLY A 173 -1.52 -8.92 18.99
CA GLY A 173 -0.10 -8.84 18.63
C GLY A 173 0.36 -7.44 18.26
N PHE A 174 -0.50 -6.42 18.41
CA PHE A 174 -0.19 -5.03 18.09
C PHE A 174 0.09 -4.22 19.36
N VAL A 175 1.18 -3.45 19.33
CA VAL A 175 1.59 -2.52 20.37
C VAL A 175 2.07 -1.22 19.70
N GLY A 176 2.18 -0.11 20.43
CA GLY A 176 2.77 1.11 19.89
C GLY A 176 4.28 0.97 19.74
N VAL A 177 4.90 1.88 18.98
CA VAL A 177 6.37 2.02 18.95
C VAL A 177 6.89 2.45 20.32
N ALA A 178 6.21 3.41 20.97
CA ALA A 178 6.49 3.91 22.30
C ALA A 178 5.27 3.68 23.21
N PRO A 179 4.98 2.42 23.60
CA PRO A 179 3.78 2.08 24.34
C PRO A 179 3.72 2.70 25.73
N GLY A 180 4.81 3.27 26.24
CA GLY A 180 4.91 4.03 27.49
C GLY A 180 4.57 5.52 27.36
N ALA A 181 4.59 6.09 26.15
CA ALA A 181 4.46 7.52 25.91
C ALA A 181 3.03 8.05 26.17
N ASN A 182 2.93 9.36 26.39
CA ASN A 182 1.68 10.09 26.47
C ASN A 182 1.31 10.65 25.09
N ILE A 183 0.01 10.69 24.80
CA ILE A 183 -0.54 11.28 23.58
C ILE A 183 -1.35 12.53 23.93
N VAL A 184 -1.05 13.61 23.22
CA VAL A 184 -1.86 14.83 23.19
C VAL A 184 -2.56 14.89 21.85
N ALA A 185 -3.86 14.62 21.81
CA ALA A 185 -4.64 14.74 20.60
C ALA A 185 -4.98 16.20 20.30
N VAL A 186 -4.68 16.66 19.08
CA VAL A 186 -5.00 18.02 18.61
C VAL A 186 -5.74 17.91 17.28
N ALA A 187 -7.02 18.30 17.30
CA ALA A 187 -7.87 18.31 16.12
C ALA A 187 -7.29 19.23 15.04
N THR A 188 -7.22 18.74 13.80
CA THR A 188 -6.62 19.45 12.66
C THR A 188 -7.45 19.18 11.41
N GLY A 189 -7.71 20.23 10.63
CA GLY A 189 -8.45 20.15 9.37
C GLY A 189 -9.93 19.76 9.53
N ALA A 190 -10.53 19.34 8.43
CA ALA A 190 -11.93 18.95 8.37
C ALA A 190 -12.12 17.51 8.86
N GLN A 191 -12.84 17.33 9.97
CA GLN A 191 -12.95 16.05 10.68
C GLN A 191 -13.58 14.92 9.85
N GLN A 192 -14.48 15.28 8.93
CA GLN A 192 -15.20 14.32 8.08
C GLN A 192 -14.42 13.92 6.83
N THR A 193 -13.43 14.72 6.41
CA THR A 193 -12.74 14.51 5.13
C THR A 193 -11.23 14.33 5.28
N GLY A 194 -10.62 14.69 6.40
CA GLY A 194 -9.17 14.64 6.59
C GLY A 194 -8.40 15.71 5.80
N ILE A 195 -9.12 16.52 5.00
CA ILE A 195 -8.54 17.62 4.25
C ILE A 195 -8.07 18.69 5.23
N THR A 196 -6.81 19.07 5.07
CA THR A 196 -6.14 19.98 5.99
C THR A 196 -5.51 21.14 5.22
N LEU A 197 -5.79 22.37 5.65
CA LEU A 197 -5.18 23.57 5.08
C LEU A 197 -3.94 23.99 5.89
N PRO A 198 -3.00 24.76 5.30
CA PRO A 198 -1.78 25.18 6.00
C PRO A 198 -2.07 25.94 7.30
N GLY A 199 -3.10 26.78 7.31
CA GLY A 199 -3.55 27.53 8.49
C GLY A 199 -4.12 26.65 9.60
N ASP A 200 -4.74 25.51 9.26
CA ASP A 200 -5.22 24.54 10.25
C ASP A 200 -4.02 23.89 10.96
N ILE A 201 -3.02 23.45 10.19
CA ILE A 201 -1.78 22.87 10.74
C ILE A 201 -1.07 23.89 11.63
N ALA A 202 -0.94 25.15 11.19
CA ALA A 202 -0.28 26.21 11.95
C ALA A 202 -0.97 26.44 13.33
N SER A 203 -2.31 26.51 13.32
CA SER A 203 -3.12 26.65 14.53
C SER A 203 -2.97 25.43 15.47
N SER A 204 -2.97 24.23 14.91
CA SER A 204 -2.80 22.98 15.66
C SER A 204 -1.40 22.84 16.25
N ILE A 205 -0.33 23.22 15.54
CA ILE A 205 1.03 23.29 16.09
C ILE A 205 1.06 24.23 17.29
N THR A 206 0.49 25.43 17.15
CA THR A 206 0.43 26.41 18.24
C THR A 206 -0.32 25.85 19.47
N THR A 207 -1.43 25.15 19.23
CA THR A 207 -2.22 24.50 20.29
C THR A 207 -1.45 23.35 20.95
N ALA A 208 -0.72 22.56 20.17
CA ALA A 208 0.12 21.48 20.67
C ALA A 208 1.22 22.01 21.60
N LEU A 209 1.91 23.08 21.21
CA LEU A 209 2.99 23.68 22.01
C LEU A 209 2.54 24.15 23.40
N ALA A 210 1.28 24.55 23.57
CA ALA A 210 0.72 24.91 24.87
C ALA A 210 0.65 23.72 25.86
N ARG A 211 0.88 22.50 25.38
CA ARG A 211 0.88 21.25 26.15
C ARG A 211 2.28 20.62 26.28
N ASP A 212 3.32 21.37 25.90
CA ASP A 212 4.74 21.01 26.08
C ASP A 212 5.13 19.60 25.57
N PRO A 213 4.80 19.24 24.30
CA PRO A 213 5.17 17.95 23.75
C PRO A 213 6.65 17.91 23.36
N ASP A 214 7.29 16.74 23.45
CA ASP A 214 8.64 16.52 22.90
C ASP A 214 8.60 16.42 21.38
N VAL A 215 7.52 15.84 20.85
CA VAL A 215 7.32 15.54 19.43
C VAL A 215 5.92 15.95 18.98
N ILE A 216 5.83 16.62 17.84
CA ILE A 216 4.60 16.93 17.13
C ILE A 216 4.53 16.05 15.87
N LEU A 217 3.56 15.15 15.82
CA LEU A 217 3.21 14.36 14.64
C LEU A 217 2.12 15.08 13.85
N VAL A 218 2.44 15.54 12.63
CA VAL A 218 1.44 15.99 11.66
C VAL A 218 0.90 14.76 10.94
N GLY A 219 -0.39 14.46 11.07
CA GLY A 219 -1.01 13.30 10.43
C GLY A 219 -1.24 13.49 8.93
N ASN A 220 -1.69 14.68 8.53
CA ASN A 220 -1.97 15.04 7.14
C ASN A 220 -1.21 16.32 6.77
N ALA A 221 -0.38 16.24 5.73
CA ALA A 221 0.30 17.40 5.18
C ALA A 221 -0.64 18.24 4.30
N ALA A 222 -0.39 19.54 4.22
CA ALA A 222 -1.03 20.42 3.26
C ALA A 222 -0.27 20.40 1.91
N PRO A 223 -0.95 20.58 0.77
CA PRO A 223 -0.31 20.58 -0.56
C PRO A 223 0.47 21.87 -0.87
N THR A 224 0.38 22.88 -0.01
CA THR A 224 1.03 24.18 -0.15
C THR A 224 1.55 24.69 1.19
N GLY A 225 2.59 25.52 1.18
CA GLY A 225 3.05 26.24 2.38
C GLY A 225 2.26 27.52 2.66
N SER A 226 2.51 28.15 3.82
CA SER A 226 2.08 29.51 4.13
C SER A 226 3.01 30.14 5.18
N GLU A 227 3.07 31.48 5.24
CA GLU A 227 3.92 32.19 6.20
C GLU A 227 3.50 31.90 7.65
N GLU A 228 2.21 31.68 7.89
CA GLU A 228 1.69 31.28 9.20
C GLU A 228 2.17 29.88 9.59
N LEU A 229 2.19 28.93 8.65
CA LEU A 229 2.70 27.58 8.88
C LEU A 229 4.21 27.60 9.16
N ASP A 230 4.98 28.34 8.36
CA ASP A 230 6.42 28.49 8.56
C ASP A 230 6.73 29.12 9.94
N SER A 231 5.93 30.11 10.34
CA SER A 231 6.05 30.74 11.67
C SER A 231 5.74 29.78 12.81
N ALA A 232 4.72 28.93 12.66
CA ALA A 232 4.37 27.92 13.66
C ALA A 232 5.45 26.84 13.80
N VAL A 233 6.03 26.38 12.67
CA VAL A 233 7.17 25.45 12.65
C VAL A 233 8.39 26.08 13.32
N ALA A 234 8.70 27.35 13.00
CA ALA A 234 9.79 28.08 13.64
C ALA A 234 9.58 28.21 15.16
N ALA A 235 8.34 28.41 15.61
CA ALA A 235 7.99 28.42 17.03
C ALA A 235 8.25 27.06 17.69
N ALA A 236 7.83 25.96 17.06
CA ALA A 236 8.09 24.59 17.57
C ALA A 236 9.60 24.31 17.67
N ARG A 237 10.36 24.67 16.64
CA ARG A 237 11.83 24.58 16.66
C ARG A 237 12.44 25.40 17.81
N SER A 238 11.95 26.62 18.04
CA SER A 238 12.46 27.50 19.10
C SER A 238 12.17 26.96 20.51
N ALA A 239 11.08 26.20 20.65
CA ALA A 239 10.73 25.46 21.86
C ALA A 239 11.50 24.15 22.02
N GLY A 240 12.35 23.77 21.06
CA GLY A 240 13.09 22.51 21.09
C GLY A 240 12.23 21.29 20.76
N VAL A 241 11.06 21.47 20.16
CA VAL A 241 10.12 20.38 19.82
C VAL A 241 10.41 19.87 18.41
N LEU A 242 10.46 18.55 18.24
CA LEU A 242 10.59 17.94 16.91
C LEU A 242 9.24 17.89 16.21
N VAL A 243 9.14 18.46 15.01
CA VAL A 243 7.98 18.26 14.12
C VAL A 243 8.30 17.13 13.14
N VAL A 244 7.45 16.11 13.09
CA VAL A 244 7.51 15.00 12.12
C VAL A 244 6.28 15.09 11.22
N ALA A 245 6.50 15.07 9.91
CA ALA A 245 5.42 15.27 8.95
C ALA A 245 5.53 14.36 7.72
N PRO A 246 4.39 14.07 7.04
CA PRO A 246 4.36 13.27 5.83
C PRO A 246 5.07 14.00 4.69
N ALA A 247 5.93 13.29 3.95
CA ALA A 247 6.65 13.85 2.81
C ALA A 247 5.70 14.28 1.67
N THR A 248 4.55 13.62 1.55
CA THR A 248 3.51 13.94 0.57
C THR A 248 2.21 14.38 1.21
N ALA A 249 1.49 15.27 0.52
CA ALA A 249 0.11 15.61 0.79
C ALA A 249 -0.79 14.82 -0.18
N PHE A 250 -1.81 14.16 0.36
CA PHE A 250 -2.81 13.46 -0.44
C PHE A 250 -3.92 14.42 -0.85
N ILE A 251 -4.08 14.62 -2.15
CA ILE A 251 -5.26 15.22 -2.76
C ILE A 251 -5.66 14.39 -3.99
N PRO A 252 -6.94 14.45 -4.43
CA PRO A 252 -7.45 13.64 -5.54
C PRO A 252 -6.64 13.70 -6.86
N ASP A 253 -5.86 14.76 -7.09
CA ASP A 253 -5.09 14.98 -8.32
C ASP A 253 -3.67 14.38 -8.30
N GLY A 254 -3.30 13.63 -7.26
CA GLY A 254 -2.00 12.95 -7.14
C GLY A 254 -1.25 13.29 -5.85
N PRO A 255 -0.07 12.69 -5.61
CA PRO A 255 0.77 13.07 -4.49
C PRO A 255 1.45 14.42 -4.78
N PHE A 256 1.33 15.36 -3.84
CA PHE A 256 2.01 16.65 -3.89
C PHE A 256 3.08 16.71 -2.79
N PRO A 257 4.13 17.54 -2.94
CA PRO A 257 5.03 17.82 -1.82
C PRO A 257 4.24 18.26 -0.58
N GLY A 258 4.46 17.57 0.54
CA GLY A 258 3.76 17.80 1.79
C GLY A 258 4.35 18.96 2.58
N TYR A 259 3.51 19.88 3.05
CA TYR A 259 3.88 20.94 3.98
C TYR A 259 3.28 20.63 5.37
N PRO A 260 4.04 20.79 6.47
CA PRO A 260 5.31 21.50 6.57
C PRO A 260 6.57 20.66 6.30
N ALA A 261 6.44 19.43 5.78
CA ALA A 261 7.60 18.55 5.56
C ALA A 261 8.66 19.14 4.60
N GLN A 262 8.37 20.19 3.83
CA GLN A 262 9.38 20.89 3.02
C GLN A 262 10.24 21.89 3.81
N ASP A 263 9.91 22.24 5.07
CA ASP A 263 10.79 23.04 5.93
C ASP A 263 11.97 22.18 6.44
N PRO A 264 13.25 22.59 6.26
CA PRO A 264 14.42 21.78 6.64
C PRO A 264 14.53 21.39 8.12
N THR A 265 13.79 22.06 9.00
CA THR A 265 13.78 21.81 10.44
C THR A 265 12.75 20.75 10.85
N VAL A 266 11.76 20.49 9.99
CA VAL A 266 10.79 19.39 10.12
C VAL A 266 11.43 18.09 9.66
N LEU A 267 11.10 16.95 10.27
CA LEU A 267 11.53 15.64 9.78
C LEU A 267 10.52 15.11 8.75
N SER A 268 10.91 15.11 7.47
CA SER A 268 10.08 14.66 6.35
C SER A 268 10.15 13.15 6.18
N VAL A 269 9.00 12.47 6.28
CA VAL A 269 8.94 11.00 6.29
C VAL A 269 8.09 10.48 5.14
N ALA A 270 8.67 9.61 4.32
CA ALA A 270 7.95 8.90 3.26
C ALA A 270 7.65 7.44 3.64
N ALA A 271 6.62 6.86 3.05
CA ALA A 271 6.24 5.47 3.26
C ALA A 271 7.09 4.50 2.43
N HIS A 272 7.39 3.34 3.02
CA HIS A 272 7.84 2.16 2.29
C HIS A 272 6.87 0.99 2.45
N GLN A 273 6.95 0.10 1.47
CA GLN A 273 6.15 -1.12 1.36
C GLN A 273 6.71 -2.24 2.25
N PRO A 274 5.97 -3.35 2.46
CA PRO A 274 6.50 -4.53 3.15
C PRO A 274 7.71 -5.16 2.46
N THR A 275 8.00 -4.81 1.21
CA THR A 275 9.21 -5.21 0.47
C THR A 275 10.42 -4.31 0.77
N GLY A 276 10.25 -3.27 1.59
CA GLY A 276 11.28 -2.27 1.87
C GLY A 276 11.46 -1.20 0.77
N GLU A 277 10.75 -1.32 -0.34
CA GLU A 277 10.79 -0.35 -1.43
C GLU A 277 9.96 0.90 -1.08
N PRO A 278 10.41 2.12 -1.43
CA PRO A 278 9.61 3.33 -1.26
C PRO A 278 8.29 3.21 -2.03
N VAL A 279 7.22 3.82 -1.50
CA VAL A 279 5.92 3.90 -2.17
C VAL A 279 5.95 4.92 -3.30
N LEU A 280 6.71 6.01 -3.12
CA LEU A 280 6.86 7.04 -4.14
C LEU A 280 7.66 6.49 -5.32
N GLU A 281 7.07 6.52 -6.52
CA GLU A 281 7.67 5.98 -7.74
C GLU A 281 8.54 7.00 -8.48
N GLU A 282 8.24 8.29 -8.34
CA GLU A 282 8.98 9.39 -8.98
C GLU A 282 9.23 10.54 -7.98
N PRO A 283 10.40 11.21 -8.03
CA PRO A 283 10.66 12.37 -7.18
C PRO A 283 9.67 13.49 -7.49
N LEU A 284 9.12 14.12 -6.46
CA LEU A 284 8.24 15.27 -6.63
C LEU A 284 9.07 16.54 -6.78
N GLY A 285 8.61 17.46 -7.62
CA GLY A 285 9.22 18.77 -7.81
C GLY A 285 8.54 19.85 -6.98
N LEU A 286 9.33 20.80 -6.49
CA LEU A 286 8.85 22.05 -5.88
C LEU A 286 8.66 23.14 -6.96
N PRO A 287 7.87 24.19 -6.69
CA PRO A 287 7.60 25.25 -7.66
C PRO A 287 8.85 26.02 -8.14
N ASP A 288 9.93 26.00 -7.36
CA ASP A 288 11.23 26.63 -7.66
C ASP A 288 12.15 25.73 -8.51
N GLY A 289 11.73 24.49 -8.80
CA GLY A 289 12.48 23.51 -9.57
C GLY A 289 13.39 22.61 -8.74
N GLU A 290 13.39 22.73 -7.41
CA GLU A 290 14.07 21.80 -6.52
C GLU A 290 13.28 20.49 -6.37
N VAL A 291 13.95 19.44 -5.89
CA VAL A 291 13.31 18.16 -5.57
C VAL A 291 12.74 18.23 -4.16
N ALA A 292 11.50 17.80 -3.99
CA ALA A 292 10.85 17.73 -2.69
C ALA A 292 11.64 16.83 -1.74
N ARG A 293 11.72 17.25 -0.47
CA ARG A 293 12.58 16.60 0.51
C ARG A 293 11.94 15.35 1.10
N VAL A 294 12.73 14.30 1.20
CA VAL A 294 12.50 13.12 2.06
C VAL A 294 13.73 12.98 2.96
N ASP A 295 13.53 12.98 4.27
CA ASP A 295 14.63 12.81 5.24
C ASP A 295 14.79 11.34 5.65
N LEU A 296 13.68 10.62 5.81
CA LEU A 296 13.61 9.21 6.22
C LEU A 296 12.44 8.47 5.54
N ILE A 297 12.52 7.14 5.55
CA ILE A 297 11.37 6.27 5.29
C ILE A 297 11.01 5.39 6.49
N ALA A 298 9.74 5.03 6.59
CA ALA A 298 9.23 4.09 7.59
C ALA A 298 8.05 3.27 7.03
N PRO A 299 7.62 2.19 7.72
CA PRO A 299 6.49 1.40 7.29
C PRO A 299 5.25 2.27 7.08
N GLY A 300 4.69 2.28 5.87
CA GLY A 300 3.53 3.11 5.55
C GLY A 300 2.60 2.52 4.49
N GLN A 301 2.79 1.25 4.10
CA GLN A 301 1.85 0.54 3.24
C GLN A 301 1.49 -0.83 3.84
N LYS A 302 0.21 -1.18 3.86
CA LYS A 302 -0.36 -2.39 4.46
C LYS A 302 0.00 -2.50 5.94
N VAL A 303 -0.09 -1.39 6.65
CA VAL A 303 0.23 -1.33 8.07
C VAL A 303 -1.00 -1.74 8.86
N LEU A 304 -0.83 -2.70 9.78
CA LEU A 304 -1.82 -3.04 10.79
C LEU A 304 -1.79 -1.97 11.90
N GLY A 305 -2.95 -1.59 12.41
CA GLY A 305 -3.06 -0.72 13.60
C GLY A 305 -4.44 -0.78 14.23
N VAL A 306 -4.61 -0.05 15.33
CA VAL A 306 -5.87 0.03 16.09
C VAL A 306 -6.73 1.18 15.58
N GLY A 307 -8.05 0.97 15.47
CA GLY A 307 -9.00 2.03 15.13
C GLY A 307 -9.93 2.41 16.29
N PRO A 308 -10.94 3.24 16.02
CA PRO A 308 -12.04 3.49 16.95
C PRO A 308 -12.67 2.17 17.44
N GLY A 309 -13.11 2.15 18.70
CA GLY A 309 -13.65 0.94 19.34
C GLY A 309 -12.61 -0.11 19.76
N GLY A 310 -11.37 -0.01 19.28
CA GLY A 310 -10.24 -0.86 19.69
C GLY A 310 -9.96 -2.07 18.80
N GLY A 311 -10.76 -2.30 17.75
CA GLY A 311 -10.47 -3.31 16.74
C GLY A 311 -9.34 -2.91 15.79
N HIS A 312 -8.87 -3.87 15.01
CA HIS A 312 -7.77 -3.69 14.08
C HIS A 312 -8.23 -3.33 12.67
N PHE A 313 -7.41 -2.50 12.03
CA PHE A 313 -7.57 -2.00 10.68
C PHE A 313 -6.25 -2.08 9.93
N VAL A 314 -6.31 -1.88 8.62
CA VAL A 314 -5.15 -1.63 7.77
C VAL A 314 -5.19 -0.21 7.23
N SER A 315 -4.05 0.47 7.20
CA SER A 315 -3.93 1.81 6.60
C SER A 315 -2.64 1.96 5.80
N ASP A 316 -2.66 2.98 4.94
CA ASP A 316 -1.60 3.36 4.02
C ASP A 316 -1.35 4.88 4.12
N GLY A 317 -0.11 5.31 3.86
CA GLY A 317 0.26 6.69 3.63
C GLY A 317 1.50 7.15 4.38
N ASP A 318 2.05 8.29 3.96
CA ASP A 318 3.22 8.90 4.59
C ASP A 318 2.94 9.36 6.02
N GLY A 319 1.69 9.67 6.38
CA GLY A 319 1.29 9.95 7.76
C GLY A 319 1.40 8.74 8.69
N VAL A 320 1.14 7.54 8.15
CA VAL A 320 1.36 6.27 8.86
C VAL A 320 2.85 6.07 9.11
N ALA A 321 3.69 6.31 8.11
CA ALA A 321 5.14 6.24 8.24
C ALA A 321 5.67 7.28 9.25
N ALA A 322 5.17 8.51 9.19
CA ALA A 322 5.49 9.57 10.14
C ALA A 322 5.16 9.18 11.59
N ALA A 323 4.08 8.43 11.83
CA ALA A 323 3.74 7.93 13.17
C ALA A 323 4.79 6.95 13.73
N PHE A 324 5.34 6.05 12.90
CA PHE A 324 6.44 5.18 13.35
C PHE A 324 7.68 5.97 13.75
N VAL A 325 8.02 7.00 12.97
CA VAL A 325 9.16 7.89 13.25
C VAL A 325 8.90 8.73 14.50
N ALA A 326 7.69 9.26 14.68
CA ALA A 326 7.31 10.02 15.87
C ALA A 326 7.34 9.15 17.14
N GLY A 327 6.91 7.89 17.06
CA GLY A 327 7.06 6.93 18.16
C GLY A 327 8.53 6.63 18.46
N THR A 328 9.38 6.49 17.43
CA THR A 328 10.82 6.30 17.62
C THR A 328 11.47 7.53 18.27
N ALA A 329 11.05 8.72 17.87
CA ALA A 329 11.48 9.97 18.49
C ALA A 329 11.04 10.05 19.96
N ALA A 330 9.85 9.55 20.30
CA ALA A 330 9.38 9.49 21.70
C ALA A 330 10.20 8.51 22.55
N LEU A 331 10.63 7.37 21.99
CA LEU A 331 11.56 6.48 22.68
C LEU A 331 12.87 7.19 23.02
N LEU A 332 13.44 7.93 22.05
CA LEU A 332 14.67 8.71 22.25
C LEU A 332 14.48 9.85 23.25
N ALA A 333 13.39 10.61 23.15
CA ALA A 333 13.09 11.70 24.06
C ALA A 333 12.93 11.21 25.50
N ALA A 334 12.43 9.99 25.70
CA ALA A 334 12.33 9.39 27.02
C ALA A 334 13.67 8.87 27.55
N GLU A 335 14.51 8.28 26.68
CA GLU A 335 15.86 7.80 27.05
C GLU A 335 16.82 8.96 27.36
N GLU A 336 16.77 10.03 26.57
CA GLU A 336 17.62 11.22 26.71
C GLU A 336 16.77 12.51 26.70
N PRO A 337 16.11 12.87 27.82
CA PRO A 337 15.18 14.01 27.90
C PRO A 337 15.78 15.39 27.65
N ASP A 338 17.10 15.52 27.69
CA ASP A 338 17.79 16.79 27.41
C ASP A 338 18.02 17.04 25.91
N LEU A 339 17.68 16.07 25.03
CA LEU A 339 17.81 16.24 23.59
C LEU A 339 16.78 17.23 23.05
N THR A 340 17.27 18.25 22.35
CA THR A 340 16.40 19.13 21.55
C THR A 340 15.84 18.38 20.34
N GLY A 341 14.74 18.85 19.79
CA GLY A 341 14.14 18.30 18.57
C GLY A 341 15.09 18.27 17.38
N ALA A 342 16.02 19.23 17.28
CA ALA A 342 17.07 19.20 16.27
C ALA A 342 18.07 18.05 16.48
N GLN A 343 18.42 17.73 17.72
CA GLN A 343 19.29 16.59 18.05
C GLN A 343 18.55 15.25 17.90
N LEU A 344 17.26 15.20 18.23
CA LEU A 344 16.40 14.04 17.92
C LEU A 344 16.38 13.78 16.42
N LYS A 345 16.13 14.82 15.60
CA LYS A 345 16.18 14.73 14.13
C LYS A 345 17.52 14.21 13.64
N ASP A 346 18.64 14.79 14.07
CA ASP A 346 19.98 14.39 13.65
C ASP A 346 20.27 12.91 14.00
N ARG A 347 19.93 12.50 15.23
CA ARG A 347 20.14 11.12 15.69
C ARG A 347 19.35 10.13 14.85
N LEU A 348 18.05 10.37 14.64
CA LEU A 348 17.19 9.52 13.80
C LEU A 348 17.72 9.39 12.37
N MET A 349 18.21 10.49 11.79
CA MET A 349 18.76 10.48 10.43
C MET A 349 20.09 9.74 10.34
N ARG A 350 20.98 9.96 11.31
CA ARG A 350 22.33 9.38 11.32
C ARG A 350 22.35 7.89 11.63
N THR A 351 21.40 7.40 12.43
CA THR A 351 21.31 5.98 12.80
C THR A 351 20.40 5.18 11.87
N ALA A 352 19.77 5.81 10.88
CA ALA A 352 18.91 5.13 9.92
C ALA A 352 19.64 4.01 9.17
N TYR A 353 18.91 2.95 8.82
CA TYR A 353 19.41 1.93 7.91
C TYR A 353 19.62 2.56 6.52
N PRO A 354 20.87 2.72 6.07
CA PRO A 354 21.19 3.71 5.05
C PRO A 354 20.65 3.33 3.68
N SER A 355 20.20 4.35 2.94
CA SER A 355 19.94 4.21 1.51
C SER A 355 21.20 3.72 0.77
N PRO A 356 21.07 2.84 -0.23
CA PRO A 356 22.18 2.53 -1.14
C PRO A 356 22.71 3.75 -1.90
N PHE A 357 21.93 4.85 -1.99
CA PHE A 357 22.31 6.11 -2.60
C PHE A 357 22.69 7.20 -1.58
N GLY A 358 22.70 6.87 -0.28
CA GLY A 358 23.01 7.80 0.81
C GLY A 358 21.94 8.87 1.03
N SER A 359 22.25 9.88 1.84
CA SER A 359 21.30 10.91 2.30
C SER A 359 20.74 11.86 1.23
N ILE A 360 21.23 11.76 -0.01
CA ILE A 360 20.75 12.55 -1.15
C ILE A 360 19.69 11.81 -1.98
N ASP A 361 19.33 10.59 -1.56
CA ASP A 361 18.30 9.80 -2.23
C ASP A 361 16.94 10.52 -2.14
N PRO A 362 16.34 10.93 -3.27
CA PRO A 362 15.09 11.67 -3.27
C PRO A 362 13.90 10.83 -2.80
N PHE A 363 14.03 9.51 -2.72
CA PHE A 363 12.96 8.61 -2.30
C PHE A 363 13.05 8.19 -0.83
N THR A 364 14.28 8.10 -0.31
CA THR A 364 14.51 7.49 1.01
C THR A 364 15.31 8.36 1.97
N GLY A 365 15.89 9.47 1.50
CA GLY A 365 16.72 10.35 2.31
C GLY A 365 17.87 9.58 2.96
N SER A 366 18.00 9.70 4.27
CA SER A 366 19.02 8.99 5.05
C SER A 366 18.76 7.49 5.12
N GLY A 367 17.55 7.04 4.78
CA GLY A 367 17.17 5.64 4.73
C GLY A 367 16.03 5.31 5.69
N ARG A 368 15.93 4.04 6.09
CA ARG A 368 14.83 3.56 6.93
C ARG A 368 15.10 3.80 8.40
N VAL A 369 14.11 4.31 9.13
CA VAL A 369 14.21 4.50 10.58
C VAL A 369 14.64 3.20 11.29
N ASP A 370 15.60 3.32 12.20
CA ASP A 370 16.13 2.21 13.01
C ASP A 370 16.02 2.56 14.50
N PRO A 371 14.94 2.11 15.19
CA PRO A 371 14.75 2.41 16.60
C PRO A 371 15.85 1.84 17.52
N MET A 372 16.38 0.66 17.20
CA MET A 372 17.48 0.06 17.97
C MET A 372 18.77 0.85 17.79
N GLY A 373 19.12 1.17 16.54
CA GLY A 373 20.27 2.01 16.22
C GLY A 373 20.17 3.38 16.86
N ALA A 374 18.97 3.97 16.87
CA ALA A 374 18.70 5.24 17.52
C ALA A 374 18.96 5.17 19.05
N LEU A 375 18.41 4.19 19.76
CA LEU A 375 18.59 4.08 21.21
C LEU A 375 20.03 3.72 21.62
N THR A 376 20.75 2.95 20.79
CA THR A 376 22.07 2.42 21.13
C THR A 376 23.24 3.19 20.51
N ASP A 377 22.97 4.34 19.89
CA ASP A 377 23.99 5.17 19.24
C ASP A 377 25.14 5.52 20.21
N ASP A 378 26.37 5.24 19.78
CA ASP A 378 27.59 5.69 20.45
C ASP A 378 28.12 6.91 19.69
N PRO A 379 27.98 8.14 20.22
CA PRO A 379 28.44 9.35 19.54
C PRO A 379 29.96 9.41 19.34
N GLN A 380 30.74 8.52 19.97
CA GLN A 380 32.18 8.39 19.75
C GLN A 380 32.56 7.13 18.94
N GLY A 381 31.59 6.29 18.61
CA GLY A 381 31.76 5.10 17.78
C GLY A 381 31.86 5.47 16.31
N ALA A 382 32.81 4.87 15.59
CA ALA A 382 32.81 4.95 14.13
C ALA A 382 31.52 4.29 13.61
N LEU A 383 30.66 5.07 12.94
CA LEU A 383 29.49 4.55 12.24
C LEU A 383 29.95 3.39 11.36
N ASN A 384 29.52 2.18 11.67
CA ASN A 384 29.60 1.08 10.71
C ASN A 384 28.56 1.38 9.62
N VAL A 385 28.93 2.25 8.69
CA VAL A 385 28.19 2.48 7.44
C VAL A 385 28.35 1.22 6.59
N ALA A 386 27.69 0.14 7.02
CA ALA A 386 27.44 -0.98 6.15
C ALA A 386 26.56 -0.44 5.02
N ARG A 387 27.05 -0.52 3.79
CA ARG A 387 26.24 -0.24 2.60
C ARG A 387 24.99 -1.14 2.71
N GLY A 388 23.81 -0.54 2.88
CA GLY A 388 22.57 -1.28 3.13
C GLY A 388 22.41 -2.41 2.12
N GLU A 389 22.29 -3.64 2.62
CA GLU A 389 21.84 -4.76 1.81
C GLU A 389 20.37 -4.51 1.44
N ARG A 390 19.94 -5.01 0.27
CA ARG A 390 18.53 -4.93 -0.11
C ARG A 390 17.70 -5.62 0.96
N PHE A 391 16.66 -4.93 1.43
CA PHE A 391 15.70 -5.50 2.37
C PHE A 391 15.17 -6.84 1.85
N VAL A 392 15.23 -7.87 2.69
CA VAL A 392 14.64 -9.18 2.39
C VAL A 392 13.21 -9.14 2.89
N ALA A 393 12.24 -9.21 1.96
CA ALA A 393 10.83 -9.26 2.29
C ALA A 393 10.53 -10.37 3.30
N ASP A 394 9.79 -10.05 4.37
CA ASP A 394 9.26 -11.04 5.31
C ASP A 394 8.03 -11.74 4.66
N PRO A 395 8.10 -13.04 4.34
CA PRO A 395 7.02 -13.78 3.67
C PRO A 395 5.92 -14.21 4.66
N SER A 396 5.55 -13.38 5.65
CA SER A 396 4.53 -13.78 6.62
C SER A 396 3.14 -13.89 5.94
N PRO A 397 2.41 -15.02 6.10
CA PRO A 397 1.18 -15.28 5.34
C PRO A 397 -0.04 -14.47 5.78
N ARG A 398 0.08 -13.68 6.86
CA ARG A 398 -1.09 -13.13 7.57
C ARG A 398 -1.27 -11.61 7.38
N GLY A 399 -0.43 -10.99 6.54
CA GLY A 399 -0.58 -9.60 6.07
C GLY A 399 -0.69 -9.47 4.55
N SER A 400 -0.81 -10.57 3.80
CA SER A 400 -0.89 -10.50 2.35
C SER A 400 -2.30 -10.13 1.91
N VAL A 401 -2.57 -8.84 1.72
CA VAL A 401 -3.53 -8.42 0.69
C VAL A 401 -3.03 -9.04 -0.61
N GLN A 402 -3.86 -9.90 -1.21
CA GLN A 402 -3.56 -10.63 -2.44
C GLN A 402 -3.00 -9.68 -3.49
N MET A 403 -1.67 -9.70 -3.71
CA MET A 403 -1.16 -9.39 -5.04
C MET A 403 -1.67 -10.52 -5.92
N THR A 404 -2.37 -10.20 -7.01
CA THR A 404 -2.71 -11.19 -8.03
C THR A 404 -1.42 -11.92 -8.39
N PRO A 405 -1.32 -13.24 -8.11
CA PRO A 405 -0.07 -13.96 -8.29
C PRO A 405 0.42 -13.74 -9.73
N PRO A 406 1.73 -13.61 -9.99
CA PRO A 406 2.25 -13.45 -11.35
C PRO A 406 1.81 -14.61 -12.28
N VAL A 407 1.38 -15.73 -11.71
CA VAL A 407 0.74 -16.86 -12.40
C VAL A 407 -0.58 -16.48 -13.08
N VAL A 408 -1.38 -15.56 -12.51
CA VAL A 408 -2.65 -15.08 -13.07
C VAL A 408 -2.39 -14.15 -14.26
N VAL A 409 -1.41 -13.25 -14.16
CA VAL A 409 -1.01 -12.38 -15.29
C VAL A 409 -0.38 -13.19 -16.42
N ALA A 410 0.44 -14.19 -16.09
CA ALA A 410 1.03 -15.10 -17.07
C ALA A 410 -0.04 -15.96 -17.79
N SER A 411 -1.09 -16.40 -17.08
CA SER A 411 -2.17 -17.20 -17.67
C SER A 411 -3.11 -16.39 -18.57
N VAL A 412 -3.42 -15.14 -18.23
CA VAL A 412 -4.16 -14.23 -19.13
C VAL A 412 -3.35 -13.92 -20.39
N SER A 413 -2.04 -13.66 -20.24
CA SER A 413 -1.15 -13.40 -21.37
C SER A 413 -1.03 -14.60 -22.30
N ALA A 414 -0.86 -15.80 -21.73
CA ALA A 414 -0.82 -17.05 -22.50
C ALA A 414 -2.15 -17.32 -23.22
N PHE A 415 -3.29 -17.05 -22.58
CA PHE A 415 -4.61 -17.21 -23.19
C PHE A 415 -4.81 -16.28 -24.39
N VAL A 416 -4.41 -15.00 -24.27
CA VAL A 416 -4.49 -14.04 -25.38
C VAL A 416 -3.59 -14.46 -26.54
N ILE A 417 -2.37 -14.93 -26.27
CA ILE A 417 -1.45 -15.41 -27.31
C ILE A 417 -2.03 -16.63 -28.04
N VAL A 418 -2.60 -17.60 -27.30
CA VAL A 418 -3.23 -18.79 -27.87
C VAL A 418 -4.47 -18.41 -28.69
N ALA A 419 -5.30 -17.48 -28.21
CA ALA A 419 -6.47 -17.00 -28.92
C ALA A 419 -6.09 -16.30 -30.24
N LEU A 420 -5.05 -15.47 -30.23
CA LEU A 420 -4.53 -14.80 -31.44
C LEU A 420 -3.92 -15.80 -32.43
N ALA A 421 -3.18 -16.81 -31.95
CA ALA A 421 -2.63 -17.87 -32.78
C ALA A 421 -3.73 -18.72 -33.44
N LEU A 422 -4.76 -19.11 -32.67
CA LEU A 422 -5.93 -19.83 -33.19
C LEU A 422 -6.71 -18.99 -34.20
N GLY A 423 -6.95 -17.70 -33.91
CA GLY A 423 -7.59 -16.77 -34.83
C GLY A 423 -6.83 -16.64 -36.15
N ALA A 424 -5.49 -16.53 -36.09
CA ALA A 424 -4.65 -16.48 -37.28
C ALA A 424 -4.71 -17.79 -38.10
N VAL A 425 -4.74 -18.95 -37.45
CA VAL A 425 -4.88 -20.26 -38.13
C VAL A 425 -6.25 -20.41 -38.78
N VAL A 426 -7.33 -19.99 -38.11
CA VAL A 426 -8.69 -20.01 -38.67
C VAL A 426 -8.79 -19.09 -39.87
N LEU A 427 -8.26 -17.86 -39.78
CA LEU A 427 -8.25 -16.89 -40.89
C LEU A 427 -7.39 -17.38 -42.06
N ARG A 428 -6.24 -18.02 -41.80
CA ARG A 428 -5.37 -18.57 -42.84
C ARG A 428 -6.01 -19.76 -43.55
N ARG A 429 -6.68 -20.67 -42.81
CA ARG A 429 -7.45 -21.78 -43.40
C ARG A 429 -8.72 -21.31 -44.10
N GLY A 430 -9.36 -20.25 -43.61
CA GLY A 430 -10.50 -19.62 -44.26
C GLY A 430 -10.12 -18.99 -45.59
N ARG A 431 -9.00 -18.24 -45.64
CA ARG A 431 -8.46 -17.68 -46.90
C ARG A 431 -8.07 -18.75 -47.92
N GLY A 432 -7.47 -19.86 -47.46
CA GLY A 432 -7.18 -21.02 -48.32
C GLY A 432 -8.41 -21.79 -48.80
N ARG A 433 -9.60 -21.49 -48.25
CA ARG A 433 -10.90 -22.03 -48.64
C ARG A 433 -11.82 -20.94 -49.17
N GLU A 434 -11.25 -19.83 -49.64
CA GLU A 434 -11.95 -18.67 -50.23
C GLU A 434 -13.09 -18.08 -49.37
N TRP A 435 -12.97 -18.10 -48.04
CA TRP A 435 -13.96 -17.46 -47.17
C TRP A 435 -14.04 -15.97 -47.46
N ARG A 436 -15.23 -15.50 -47.85
CA ARG A 436 -15.52 -14.09 -48.11
C ARG A 436 -16.61 -13.62 -47.15
N PRO A 437 -16.54 -12.37 -46.65
CA PRO A 437 -17.66 -11.77 -45.94
C PRO A 437 -18.87 -11.72 -46.89
N ALA A 438 -20.05 -12.10 -46.42
CA ALA A 438 -21.27 -11.98 -47.23
C ALA A 438 -21.55 -10.50 -47.57
N GLU A 439 -21.86 -10.21 -48.82
CA GLU A 439 -22.18 -8.84 -49.25
C GLU A 439 -23.62 -8.48 -48.89
N ALA A 440 -23.86 -7.20 -48.60
CA ALA A 440 -25.20 -6.71 -48.29
C ALA A 440 -26.12 -6.85 -49.52
N GLY A 441 -27.12 -7.74 -49.43
CA GLY A 441 -28.14 -7.96 -50.46
C GLY A 441 -28.04 -9.28 -51.22
N GLU A 442 -27.08 -10.14 -50.90
CA GLU A 442 -26.91 -11.46 -51.53
C GLU A 442 -28.01 -12.46 -51.07
N THR A 443 -28.68 -13.14 -52.00
CA THR A 443 -29.75 -14.10 -51.68
C THR A 443 -29.15 -15.48 -51.40
N VAL A 444 -29.38 -15.99 -50.19
CA VAL A 444 -28.93 -17.33 -49.77
C VAL A 444 -30.04 -18.35 -50.01
N GLU A 445 -29.73 -19.44 -50.71
CA GLU A 445 -30.63 -20.59 -50.84
C GLU A 445 -30.55 -21.47 -49.57
N VAL A 446 -31.69 -21.64 -48.90
CA VAL A 446 -31.83 -22.40 -47.65
C VAL A 446 -32.42 -23.77 -47.98
N ASP A 447 -31.73 -24.84 -47.58
CA ASP A 447 -32.24 -26.21 -47.70
C ASP A 447 -33.42 -26.39 -46.72
N PRO A 448 -34.61 -26.80 -47.20
CA PRO A 448 -35.80 -26.95 -46.36
C PRO A 448 -35.69 -28.02 -45.25
N ARG A 449 -34.62 -28.81 -45.19
CA ARG A 449 -34.42 -29.84 -44.14
C ARG A 449 -33.95 -29.27 -42.79
N ASP A 450 -33.44 -28.05 -42.75
CA ASP A 450 -32.92 -27.42 -41.53
C ASP A 450 -34.01 -26.73 -40.66
N GLN A 451 -35.30 -26.85 -41.02
CA GLN A 451 -36.39 -26.14 -40.34
C GLN A 451 -36.91 -26.80 -39.06
N HIS A 452 -36.39 -27.97 -38.66
CA HIS A 452 -36.83 -28.68 -37.45
C HIS A 452 -35.73 -28.76 -36.40
N GLY A 453 -35.46 -27.65 -35.71
CA GLY A 453 -34.51 -27.62 -34.59
C GLY A 453 -34.41 -26.27 -33.88
N PHE A 454 -35.36 -25.98 -32.99
CA PHE A 454 -35.30 -25.10 -31.80
C PHE A 454 -34.62 -23.70 -31.84
N SER A 455 -35.47 -22.67 -31.84
CA SER A 455 -35.47 -21.35 -31.14
C SER A 455 -34.30 -20.33 -31.22
N PRO A 456 -34.61 -19.01 -31.04
CA PRO A 456 -33.86 -17.91 -31.62
C PRO A 456 -32.83 -17.28 -30.66
N ILE A 457 -31.61 -17.07 -31.14
CA ILE A 457 -30.71 -16.02 -30.68
C ILE A 457 -30.46 -15.13 -31.90
N PRO A 458 -30.48 -13.78 -31.79
CA PRO A 458 -30.19 -12.90 -32.92
C PRO A 458 -28.70 -13.04 -33.28
N ALA A 459 -28.39 -13.99 -34.14
CA ALA A 459 -27.08 -14.20 -34.75
C ALA A 459 -26.84 -13.15 -35.84
N ALA A 460 -26.86 -11.88 -35.47
CA ALA A 460 -26.10 -10.88 -36.19
C ALA A 460 -24.65 -11.04 -35.77
N ILE A 461 -23.74 -10.99 -36.74
CA ILE A 461 -22.27 -10.98 -36.60
C ILE A 461 -21.66 -12.39 -36.80
N LEU A 462 -21.21 -12.58 -38.05
CA LEU A 462 -20.23 -13.56 -38.55
C LEU A 462 -20.75 -14.96 -38.92
N ARG A 463 -21.62 -15.02 -39.94
CA ARG A 463 -21.71 -16.24 -40.77
C ARG A 463 -20.77 -16.11 -41.96
N TRP A 464 -19.74 -16.96 -42.00
CA TRP A 464 -18.80 -17.10 -43.12
C TRP A 464 -19.17 -18.35 -43.92
N ARG A 465 -19.14 -18.26 -45.26
CA ARG A 465 -19.34 -19.41 -46.17
C ARG A 465 -17.99 -19.86 -46.76
N LYS A 466 -17.95 -21.13 -47.16
CA LYS A 466 -16.85 -21.75 -47.89
C LYS A 466 -16.98 -21.47 -49.38
#